data_AF-A0A2T1D2V6-F1
#
_entry.id   AF-A0A2T1D2V6-F1
#
_cell.length_a   1.000
_cell.length_b   1.000
_cell.length_c   1.000
_cell.angle_alpha   90.00
_cell.angle_beta   90.00
_cell.angle_gamma   90.00
#
_symmetry.space_group_name_H-M   'P 1'
#
loop_
_entity.id
_entity.type
_entity.pdbx_description
1 polymer ?
#
loop_
_entity_poly.entity_id
_entity_poly.type
_entity_poly.pdbx_seq_one_letter_code
_entity_poly.pdbx_strand_id
1 'polypeptide(L)'
;MLMKSHNSTRTTPQNSTIPKNAELTADQALRKLLAGNHRFVSQKANNPNQSADRLSELSKEQKPFATILGCSDSRVPLEVIFDQGLGDLFVVRVAGNVVTPSELASIEYGVSILQTKVLIVLGHSQCGAVKAALTGGQLIGHLHTLTDLIQPAIARSLRQPGDAINNGVRENILLQTERLRNAPIVAQLLDEKRLQLVGGYFDLKTGEVSILSIATSQQATIRTQGKPVFSRFSRLDGHQPKRMLHLKITNLDSGEYQEVFCAPELNAQTECTIGRGRGCNLVLNGDTIDRIHAKIVVQPEGYCLIDANSRAGCYLNDRKIHPNQLYPLSQSDAIEMGNFFILVHQF
;
A
#
# COMPACT_ATOMS: atom_id res chain seq x y z
N MET A 1 -11.63 50.62 -37.98
CA MET A 1 -10.69 49.49 -37.78
C MET A 1 -11.42 48.43 -36.96
N LEU A 2 -11.88 47.36 -37.62
CA LEU A 2 -12.62 46.25 -37.01
C LEU A 2 -11.68 45.38 -36.16
N MET A 3 -11.95 45.20 -34.87
CA MET A 3 -11.33 44.15 -34.07
C MET A 3 -12.33 43.02 -33.84
N LYS A 4 -12.00 41.84 -34.38
CA LYS A 4 -12.77 40.61 -34.31
C LYS A 4 -12.65 39.99 -32.91
N SER A 5 -13.77 39.70 -32.27
CA SER A 5 -13.84 38.91 -31.04
C SER A 5 -13.34 37.47 -31.28
N HIS A 6 -12.30 37.04 -30.59
CA HIS A 6 -11.91 35.64 -30.52
C HIS A 6 -12.77 34.94 -29.46
N ASN A 7 -13.63 34.05 -29.92
CA ASN A 7 -14.46 33.20 -29.10
C ASN A 7 -13.58 32.04 -28.60
N SER A 8 -13.07 32.14 -27.37
CA SER A 8 -12.36 31.04 -26.72
C SER A 8 -13.40 30.04 -26.21
N THR A 9 -13.55 28.94 -26.92
CA THR A 9 -14.30 27.76 -26.47
C THR A 9 -13.68 27.25 -25.17
N ARG A 10 -14.31 27.57 -24.03
CA ARG A 10 -14.10 26.87 -22.76
C ARG A 10 -14.50 25.42 -22.96
N THR A 11 -13.50 24.55 -23.12
CA THR A 11 -13.65 23.12 -22.91
C THR A 11 -13.98 22.91 -21.43
N THR A 12 -15.22 22.48 -21.15
CA THR A 12 -15.60 21.91 -19.85
C THR A 12 -14.66 20.75 -19.52
N PRO A 13 -14.01 20.72 -18.35
CA PRO A 13 -13.29 19.53 -17.92
C PRO A 13 -14.29 18.39 -17.78
N GLN A 14 -14.01 17.27 -18.44
CA GLN A 14 -14.76 16.04 -18.26
C GLN A 14 -14.77 15.67 -16.78
N ASN A 15 -15.97 15.45 -16.23
CA ASN A 15 -16.20 14.83 -14.92
C ASN A 15 -15.34 13.56 -14.80
N SER A 16 -14.26 13.63 -14.02
CA SER A 16 -13.53 12.45 -13.59
C SER A 16 -14.42 11.74 -12.55
N THR A 17 -14.91 10.56 -12.92
CA THR A 17 -15.74 9.69 -12.08
C THR A 17 -14.91 9.00 -10.99
N ILE A 18 -14.24 9.79 -10.14
CA ILE A 18 -13.68 9.26 -8.89
C ILE A 18 -14.88 9.07 -7.94
N PRO A 19 -15.12 7.87 -7.40
CA PRO A 19 -16.16 7.67 -6.40
C PRO A 19 -15.95 8.66 -5.26
N LYS A 20 -17.03 9.28 -4.77
CA LYS A 20 -16.94 10.04 -3.51
C LYS A 20 -16.38 9.07 -2.46
N ASN A 21 -15.40 9.52 -1.67
CA ASN A 21 -14.70 8.71 -0.65
C ASN A 21 -15.61 7.79 0.20
N ALA A 22 -16.88 8.17 0.41
CA ALA A 22 -17.89 7.40 1.14
C ALA A 22 -18.30 6.06 0.48
N GLU A 23 -18.17 5.93 -0.83
CA GLU A 23 -18.61 4.76 -1.62
C GLU A 23 -17.52 3.70 -1.80
N LEU A 24 -16.29 3.98 -1.38
CA LEU A 24 -15.19 3.04 -1.52
C LEU A 24 -15.40 1.81 -0.63
N THR A 25 -15.07 0.63 -1.15
CA THR A 25 -14.80 -0.54 -0.32
C THR A 25 -13.47 -0.38 0.42
N ALA A 26 -13.21 -1.21 1.42
CA ALA A 26 -11.93 -1.18 2.13
C ALA A 26 -10.74 -1.45 1.20
N ASP A 27 -10.84 -2.43 0.30
CA ASP A 27 -9.75 -2.72 -0.66
C ASP A 27 -9.54 -1.58 -1.64
N GLN A 28 -10.60 -0.92 -2.11
CA GLN A 28 -10.48 0.24 -2.98
C GLN A 28 -9.81 1.42 -2.26
N ALA A 29 -10.14 1.64 -0.98
CA ALA A 29 -9.49 2.63 -0.14
C ALA A 29 -8.00 2.32 0.08
N LEU A 30 -7.64 1.05 0.34
CA LEU A 30 -6.25 0.63 0.52
C LEU A 30 -5.45 0.80 -0.77
N ARG A 31 -6.01 0.40 -1.92
CA ARG A 31 -5.40 0.64 -3.23
C ARG A 31 -5.18 2.11 -3.50
N LYS A 32 -6.16 2.95 -3.21
CA LYS A 32 -6.05 4.40 -3.39
C LYS A 32 -4.86 4.98 -2.61
N LEU A 33 -4.59 4.49 -1.39
CA LEU A 33 -3.36 4.83 -0.66
C LEU A 33 -2.11 4.33 -1.38
N LEU A 34 -2.03 3.02 -1.68
CA LEU A 34 -0.83 2.42 -2.27
C LEU A 34 -0.49 2.99 -3.64
N ALA A 35 -1.50 3.24 -4.48
CA ALA A 35 -1.33 3.90 -5.76
C ALA A 35 -0.84 5.35 -5.61
N GLY A 36 -1.29 6.05 -4.56
CA GLY A 36 -0.78 7.36 -4.21
C GLY A 36 0.69 7.34 -3.76
N ASN A 37 1.08 6.37 -2.92
CA ASN A 37 2.48 6.17 -2.58
C ASN A 37 3.34 5.80 -3.79
N HIS A 38 2.80 5.00 -4.70
CA HIS A 38 3.46 4.72 -5.97
C HIS A 38 3.70 5.99 -6.80
N ARG A 39 2.71 6.89 -6.92
CA ARG A 39 2.88 8.18 -7.61
C ARG A 39 3.95 9.05 -6.93
N PHE A 40 4.02 9.02 -5.59
CA PHE A 40 5.07 9.70 -4.84
C PHE A 40 6.47 9.13 -5.19
N VAL A 41 6.66 7.80 -5.11
CA VAL A 41 7.94 7.14 -5.42
C VAL A 41 8.39 7.37 -6.86
N SER A 42 7.44 7.32 -7.80
CA SER A 42 7.71 7.52 -9.23
C SER A 42 7.84 8.99 -9.66
N GLN A 43 7.77 9.94 -8.71
CA GLN A 43 7.84 11.39 -8.97
C GLN A 43 6.75 11.89 -9.95
N LYS A 44 5.57 11.27 -9.88
CA LYS A 44 4.39 11.58 -10.71
C LYS A 44 3.18 11.94 -9.82
N ALA A 45 3.43 12.68 -8.74
CA ALA A 45 2.40 13.12 -7.81
C ALA A 45 1.33 13.97 -8.53
N ASN A 46 0.06 13.68 -8.27
CA ASN A 46 -1.05 14.43 -8.83
C ASN A 46 -1.42 15.64 -7.96
N ASN A 47 -1.02 15.65 -6.69
CA ASN A 47 -1.42 16.65 -5.70
C ASN A 47 -2.95 16.89 -5.67
N PRO A 48 -3.76 15.81 -5.54
CA PRO A 48 -5.20 15.93 -5.64
C PRO A 48 -5.78 16.75 -4.49
N ASN A 49 -6.95 17.35 -4.67
CA ASN A 49 -7.75 17.93 -3.58
C ASN A 49 -7.06 19.05 -2.76
N GLN A 50 -6.23 19.87 -3.39
CA GLN A 50 -5.52 20.99 -2.74
C GLN A 50 -6.04 22.39 -3.15
N SER A 51 -7.15 22.47 -3.89
CA SER A 51 -7.68 23.76 -4.38
C SER A 51 -8.43 24.55 -3.30
N ALA A 52 -8.56 25.86 -3.50
CA ALA A 52 -9.37 26.73 -2.65
C ALA A 52 -10.86 26.32 -2.65
N ASP A 53 -11.39 25.90 -3.79
CA ASP A 53 -12.76 25.40 -3.91
C ASP A 53 -12.96 24.16 -3.04
N ARG A 54 -11.98 23.24 -3.05
CA ARG A 54 -12.01 22.05 -2.20
C ARG A 54 -12.02 22.41 -0.71
N LEU A 55 -11.22 23.40 -0.31
CA LEU A 55 -11.24 23.90 1.07
C LEU A 55 -12.61 24.48 1.44
N SER A 56 -13.23 25.25 0.53
CA SER A 56 -14.56 25.81 0.74
C SER A 56 -15.63 24.73 0.90
N GLU A 57 -15.56 23.63 0.15
CA GLU A 57 -16.45 22.47 0.31
C GLU A 57 -16.31 21.83 1.70
N LEU A 58 -15.07 21.63 2.14
CA LEU A 58 -14.73 20.96 3.40
C LEU A 58 -15.07 21.76 4.65
N SER A 59 -15.34 23.06 4.52
CA SER A 59 -15.80 23.90 5.65
C SER A 59 -17.11 23.40 6.27
N LYS A 60 -17.89 22.61 5.54
CA LYS A 60 -19.19 22.07 6.00
C LYS A 60 -19.07 20.69 6.63
N GLU A 61 -18.30 19.80 6.01
CA GLU A 61 -18.21 18.39 6.40
C GLU A 61 -16.93 17.76 5.83
N GLN A 62 -16.37 16.77 6.54
CA GLN A 62 -15.27 15.93 6.06
C GLN A 62 -15.72 14.48 5.87
N LYS A 63 -15.21 13.84 4.81
CA LYS A 63 -15.44 12.41 4.49
C LYS A 63 -14.13 11.75 4.07
N PRO A 64 -13.17 11.60 4.99
CA PRO A 64 -11.93 10.89 4.70
C PRO A 64 -12.25 9.42 4.38
N PHE A 65 -11.48 8.82 3.47
CA PHE A 65 -11.66 7.40 3.16
C PHE A 65 -10.78 6.50 4.04
N ALA A 66 -9.72 7.04 4.63
CA ALA A 66 -8.80 6.30 5.48
C ALA A 66 -8.46 7.06 6.77
N THR A 67 -8.34 6.32 7.86
CA THR A 67 -7.70 6.77 9.10
C THR A 67 -6.25 6.27 9.11
N ILE A 68 -5.30 7.14 9.46
CA ILE A 68 -3.88 6.78 9.54
C ILE A 68 -3.34 7.10 10.93
N LEU A 69 -2.79 6.09 11.62
CA LEU A 69 -1.92 6.27 12.77
C LEU A 69 -0.47 6.28 12.28
N GLY A 70 0.17 7.44 12.28
CA GLY A 70 1.56 7.60 11.83
C GLY A 70 2.50 8.17 12.88
N CYS A 71 3.79 8.17 12.58
CA CYS A 71 4.80 8.80 13.43
C CYS A 71 4.77 10.33 13.27
N SER A 72 5.05 11.08 14.35
CA SER A 72 5.28 12.54 14.30
C SER A 72 6.57 12.94 13.55
N ASP A 73 7.35 11.99 13.03
CA ASP A 73 8.58 12.24 12.28
C ASP A 73 8.34 13.19 11.10
N SER A 74 9.05 14.31 11.06
CA SER A 74 8.88 15.36 10.05
C SER A 74 9.16 14.89 8.61
N ARG A 75 9.88 13.78 8.44
CA ARG A 75 10.20 13.19 7.13
C ARG A 75 9.08 12.32 6.57
N VAL A 76 8.00 12.09 7.35
CA VAL A 76 6.87 11.23 6.98
C VAL A 76 5.55 12.04 6.95
N PRO A 77 5.43 13.07 6.09
CA PRO A 77 4.16 13.77 5.87
C PRO A 77 3.18 12.87 5.10
N LEU A 78 2.12 12.40 5.78
CA LEU A 78 1.26 11.31 5.32
C LEU A 78 0.49 11.64 4.04
N GLU A 79 -0.06 12.85 3.95
CA GLU A 79 -0.77 13.34 2.78
C GLU A 79 0.14 13.40 1.55
N VAL A 80 1.42 13.76 1.74
CA VAL A 80 2.41 13.85 0.67
C VAL A 80 2.86 12.46 0.22
N ILE A 81 3.26 11.59 1.15
CA ILE A 81 3.80 10.26 0.80
C ILE A 81 2.73 9.33 0.21
N PHE A 82 1.44 9.63 0.43
CA PHE A 82 0.32 8.93 -0.20
C PHE A 82 -0.33 9.74 -1.32
N ASP A 83 0.23 10.89 -1.72
CA ASP A 83 -0.32 11.76 -2.77
C ASP A 83 -1.84 12.00 -2.64
N GLN A 84 -2.26 12.45 -1.46
CA GLN A 84 -3.63 12.81 -1.12
C GLN A 84 -3.73 14.31 -0.76
N GLY A 85 -4.95 14.83 -0.66
CA GLY A 85 -5.18 16.23 -0.30
C GLY A 85 -6.14 16.44 0.86
N LEU A 86 -6.78 17.61 0.83
CA LEU A 86 -7.64 18.06 1.91
C LEU A 86 -8.88 17.15 2.02
N GLY A 87 -9.14 16.69 3.25
CA GLY A 87 -10.31 15.88 3.61
C GLY A 87 -10.28 14.43 3.12
N ASP A 88 -9.15 13.97 2.58
CA ASP A 88 -8.99 12.60 2.10
C ASP A 88 -8.59 11.62 3.22
N LEU A 89 -7.76 12.08 4.15
CA LEU A 89 -7.20 11.29 5.24
C LEU A 89 -7.61 11.87 6.61
N PHE A 90 -7.95 11.00 7.55
CA PHE A 90 -8.05 11.33 8.97
C PHE A 90 -6.76 10.91 9.66
N VAL A 91 -5.95 11.87 10.10
CA VAL A 91 -4.56 11.61 10.49
C VAL A 91 -4.36 11.78 11.99
N VAL A 92 -3.86 10.74 12.63
CA VAL A 92 -3.42 10.72 14.03
C VAL A 92 -1.89 10.51 14.03
N ARG A 93 -1.14 11.41 14.66
CA ARG A 93 0.33 11.33 14.69
C ARG A 93 0.88 11.47 16.09
N VAL A 94 1.69 10.50 16.48
CA VAL A 94 2.44 10.51 17.74
C VAL A 94 3.82 9.90 17.51
N ALA A 95 4.84 10.34 18.24
CA ALA A 95 6.19 9.79 18.11
C ALA A 95 6.18 8.28 18.39
N GLY A 96 6.74 7.48 17.47
CA GLY A 96 6.71 6.02 17.55
C GLY A 96 5.35 5.39 17.21
N ASN A 97 4.38 6.19 16.72
CA ASN A 97 3.05 5.74 16.29
C ASN A 97 2.37 4.80 17.30
N VAL A 98 2.56 5.08 18.60
CA VAL A 98 2.04 4.30 19.72
C VAL A 98 0.55 4.55 19.93
N VAL A 99 -0.16 3.57 20.47
CA VAL A 99 -1.57 3.71 20.83
C VAL A 99 -1.67 3.98 22.33
N THR A 100 -2.18 5.15 22.69
CA THR A 100 -2.66 5.49 24.05
C THR A 100 -4.18 5.74 24.01
N PRO A 101 -4.86 5.96 25.16
CA PRO A 101 -6.28 6.28 25.15
C PRO A 101 -6.64 7.50 24.27
N SER A 102 -5.78 8.51 24.19
CA SER A 102 -6.02 9.70 23.36
C SER A 102 -5.96 9.40 21.86
N GLU A 103 -4.95 8.64 21.42
CA GLU A 103 -4.86 8.20 20.03
C GLU A 103 -6.00 7.24 19.68
N LEU A 104 -6.35 6.31 20.59
CA LEU A 104 -7.45 5.38 20.38
C LEU A 104 -8.79 6.12 20.21
N ALA A 105 -9.10 7.11 21.06
CA ALA A 105 -10.32 7.90 20.94
C ALA A 105 -10.40 8.64 19.59
N SER A 106 -9.28 9.18 19.11
CA SER A 106 -9.22 9.85 17.80
C SER A 106 -9.42 8.84 16.66
N ILE A 107 -8.79 7.65 16.76
CA ILE A 107 -8.97 6.57 15.79
C ILE A 107 -10.42 6.11 15.76
N GLU A 108 -11.05 5.88 16.91
CA GLU A 108 -12.45 5.49 17.03
C GLU A 108 -13.38 6.53 16.41
N TYR A 109 -13.10 7.82 16.58
CA TYR A 109 -13.82 8.88 15.86
C TYR A 109 -13.71 8.73 14.33
N GLY A 110 -12.50 8.52 13.81
CA GLY A 110 -12.26 8.31 12.37
C GLY A 110 -13.00 7.08 11.82
N VAL A 111 -12.91 5.94 12.50
CA VAL A 111 -13.48 4.68 11.97
C VAL A 111 -14.98 4.54 12.23
N SER A 112 -15.51 5.09 13.34
CA SER A 112 -16.93 4.92 13.71
C SER A 112 -17.81 6.10 13.31
N ILE A 113 -17.34 7.34 13.52
CA ILE A 113 -18.11 8.56 13.23
C ILE A 113 -17.91 8.97 11.77
N LEU A 114 -16.66 9.07 11.31
CA LEU A 114 -16.36 9.42 9.92
C LEU A 114 -16.43 8.23 8.96
N GLN A 115 -16.53 7.01 9.50
CA GLN A 115 -16.72 5.77 8.76
C GLN A 115 -15.64 5.52 7.69
N THR A 116 -14.39 5.85 8.01
CA THR A 116 -13.25 5.54 7.14
C THR A 116 -13.17 4.04 6.89
N LYS A 117 -12.82 3.64 5.67
CA LYS A 117 -12.85 2.24 5.20
C LYS A 117 -11.59 1.46 5.56
N VAL A 118 -10.47 2.16 5.71
CA VAL A 118 -9.17 1.60 6.06
C VAL A 118 -8.60 2.33 7.27
N LEU A 119 -8.07 1.58 8.22
CA LEU A 119 -7.22 2.05 9.30
C LEU A 119 -5.81 1.52 9.07
N ILE A 120 -4.84 2.39 8.82
CA ILE A 120 -3.43 1.98 8.63
C ILE A 120 -2.55 2.50 9.76
N VAL A 121 -1.82 1.59 10.40
CA VAL A 121 -0.71 1.88 11.31
C VAL A 121 0.56 1.96 10.48
N LEU A 122 1.08 3.17 10.27
CA LEU A 122 2.26 3.40 9.45
C LEU A 122 3.47 3.74 10.33
N GLY A 123 4.37 2.77 10.48
CA GLY A 123 5.73 3.02 10.98
C GLY A 123 6.70 3.30 9.85
N HIS A 124 7.93 3.69 10.17
CA HIS A 124 8.95 4.03 9.17
C HIS A 124 10.35 3.59 9.58
N SER A 125 11.22 3.38 8.58
CA SER A 125 12.62 3.03 8.78
C SER A 125 13.32 4.08 9.65
N GLN A 126 14.27 3.64 10.49
CA GLN A 126 15.09 4.53 11.33
C GLN A 126 14.27 5.47 12.26
N CYS A 127 13.20 4.95 12.87
CA CYS A 127 12.36 5.71 13.80
C CYS A 127 13.11 6.06 15.10
N GLY A 128 13.10 7.34 15.46
CA GLY A 128 13.79 7.85 16.66
C GLY A 128 13.24 7.31 17.97
N ALA A 129 11.92 7.16 18.10
CA ALA A 129 11.29 6.62 19.33
C ALA A 129 11.62 5.13 19.53
N VAL A 130 11.61 4.34 18.45
CA VAL A 130 12.02 2.93 18.49
C VAL A 130 13.51 2.81 18.79
N LYS A 131 14.35 3.66 18.18
CA LYS A 131 15.78 3.71 18.49
C LYS A 131 16.01 4.02 19.96
N ALA A 132 15.31 4.99 20.53
CA ALA A 132 15.41 5.35 21.95
C ALA A 132 14.99 4.19 22.87
N ALA A 133 13.89 3.49 22.53
CA ALA A 133 13.46 2.30 23.28
C ALA A 133 14.49 1.16 23.20
N LEU A 134 15.14 0.98 22.04
CA LEU A 134 16.15 -0.06 21.82
C LEU A 134 17.46 0.23 22.55
N THR A 135 18.01 1.44 22.44
CA THR A 135 19.31 1.78 23.01
C THR A 135 19.25 1.98 24.53
N GLY A 136 18.07 2.32 25.05
CA GLY A 136 17.93 2.80 26.41
C GLY A 136 18.66 4.14 26.62
N GLY A 137 18.65 4.63 27.87
CA GLY A 137 19.29 5.88 28.28
C GLY A 137 18.42 6.70 29.23
N GLN A 138 18.99 7.77 29.81
CA GLN A 138 18.22 8.75 30.57
C GLN A 138 17.34 9.55 29.63
N LEU A 139 16.07 9.17 29.54
CA LEU A 139 15.04 9.94 28.88
C LEU A 139 14.52 11.02 29.84
N ILE A 140 14.29 12.22 29.32
CA ILE A 140 13.81 13.36 30.10
C ILE A 140 12.29 13.52 30.00
N GLY A 141 11.66 13.98 31.09
CA GLY A 141 10.24 14.28 31.12
C GLY A 141 9.38 13.10 30.67
N HIS A 142 8.38 13.37 29.83
CA HIS A 142 7.41 12.37 29.38
C HIS A 142 7.93 11.42 28.28
N LEU A 143 9.19 11.51 27.85
CA LEU A 143 9.70 10.65 26.78
C LEU A 143 9.66 9.15 27.13
N HIS A 144 9.75 8.82 28.43
CA HIS A 144 9.67 7.43 28.88
C HIS A 144 8.30 6.80 28.54
N THR A 145 7.21 7.58 28.55
CA THR A 145 5.87 7.03 28.30
C THR A 145 5.76 6.44 26.89
N LEU A 146 6.47 7.03 25.93
CA LEU A 146 6.54 6.53 24.56
C LEU A 146 7.38 5.24 24.49
N THR A 147 8.55 5.23 25.12
CA THR A 147 9.44 4.06 25.05
C THR A 147 8.87 2.86 25.81
N ASP A 148 8.18 3.07 26.93
CA ASP A 148 7.53 2.01 27.70
C ASP A 148 6.47 1.28 26.86
N LEU A 149 5.73 2.03 26.03
CA LEU A 149 4.74 1.48 25.12
C LEU A 149 5.33 0.70 23.94
N ILE A 150 6.60 0.99 23.59
CA ILE A 150 7.35 0.36 22.50
C ILE A 150 8.18 -0.84 22.99
N GLN A 151 8.59 -0.87 24.26
CA GLN A 151 9.47 -1.92 24.80
C GLN A 151 9.00 -3.36 24.54
N PRO A 152 7.70 -3.70 24.62
CA PRO A 152 7.25 -5.05 24.28
C PRO A 152 7.57 -5.45 22.82
N ALA A 153 7.54 -4.49 21.89
CA ALA A 153 7.93 -4.73 20.50
C ALA A 153 9.44 -4.92 20.35
N ILE A 154 10.25 -4.14 21.10
CA ILE A 154 11.70 -4.35 21.16
C ILE A 154 11.99 -5.78 21.62
N ALA A 155 11.36 -6.21 22.72
CA ALA A 155 11.52 -7.57 23.24
C ALA A 155 11.20 -8.67 22.21
N ARG A 156 10.14 -8.48 21.40
CA ARG A 156 9.76 -9.40 20.29
C ARG A 156 10.77 -9.40 19.12
N SER A 157 11.51 -8.32 18.95
CA SER A 157 12.53 -8.16 17.90
C SER A 157 13.91 -8.69 18.29
N LEU A 158 14.17 -8.85 19.59
CA LEU A 158 15.44 -9.38 20.10
C LEU A 158 15.67 -10.78 19.51
N ARG A 159 16.80 -10.96 18.80
CA ARG A 159 17.21 -12.18 18.07
C ARG A 159 16.79 -12.27 16.60
N GLN A 160 16.08 -11.29 16.05
CA GLN A 160 15.89 -11.23 14.60
C GLN A 160 17.21 -10.78 13.93
N PRO A 161 17.66 -11.45 12.85
CA PRO A 161 18.86 -11.03 12.13
C PRO A 161 18.65 -9.69 11.42
N GLY A 162 19.73 -8.98 11.12
CA GLY A 162 19.70 -7.72 10.35
C GLY A 162 19.65 -6.46 11.23
N ASP A 163 19.07 -5.39 10.69
CA ASP A 163 19.04 -4.08 11.36
C ASP A 163 18.06 -4.05 12.54
N ALA A 164 18.61 -3.98 13.75
CA ALA A 164 17.84 -4.07 14.98
C ALA A 164 16.77 -2.96 15.12
N ILE A 165 17.04 -1.75 14.64
CA ILE A 165 16.09 -0.63 14.69
C ILE A 165 14.89 -0.95 13.81
N ASN A 166 15.12 -1.31 12.55
CA ASN A 166 14.05 -1.62 11.60
C ASN A 166 13.29 -2.89 11.98
N ASN A 167 13.92 -3.87 12.64
CA ASN A 167 13.22 -5.01 13.23
C ASN A 167 12.29 -4.56 14.36
N GLY A 168 12.77 -3.70 15.27
CA GLY A 168 11.95 -3.09 16.32
C GLY A 168 10.79 -2.26 15.77
N VAL A 169 10.99 -1.53 14.66
CA VAL A 169 9.93 -0.78 13.97
C VAL A 169 8.84 -1.72 13.47
N ARG A 170 9.22 -2.79 12.77
CA ARG A 170 8.27 -3.78 12.25
C ARG A 170 7.46 -4.42 13.38
N GLU A 171 8.12 -4.86 14.44
CA GLU A 171 7.41 -5.40 15.61
C GLU A 171 6.52 -4.36 16.31
N ASN A 172 6.92 -3.09 16.32
CA ASN A 172 6.08 -2.03 16.89
C ASN A 172 4.81 -1.81 16.07
N ILE A 173 4.91 -1.79 14.73
CA ILE A 173 3.74 -1.72 13.84
C ILE A 173 2.79 -2.90 14.13
N LEU A 174 3.31 -4.12 14.22
CA LEU A 174 2.52 -5.32 14.51
C LEU A 174 1.87 -5.25 15.90
N LEU A 175 2.60 -4.79 16.92
CA LEU A 175 2.10 -4.62 18.28
C LEU A 175 0.96 -3.59 18.35
N GLN A 176 1.11 -2.43 17.72
CA GLN A 176 0.06 -1.42 17.73
C GLN A 176 -1.16 -1.87 16.92
N THR A 177 -0.95 -2.59 15.82
CA THR A 177 -2.03 -3.24 15.05
C THR A 177 -2.79 -4.26 15.91
N GLU A 178 -2.08 -5.09 16.67
CA GLU A 178 -2.68 -6.05 17.62
C GLU A 178 -3.52 -5.34 18.69
N ARG A 179 -3.02 -4.24 19.27
CA ARG A 179 -3.77 -3.43 20.25
C ARG A 179 -5.06 -2.86 19.65
N LEU A 180 -4.99 -2.29 18.44
CA LEU A 180 -6.16 -1.73 17.76
C LEU A 180 -7.16 -2.82 17.39
N ARG A 181 -6.69 -3.96 16.87
CA ARG A 181 -7.57 -5.10 16.57
C ARG A 181 -8.37 -5.56 17.79
N ASN A 182 -7.78 -5.50 18.99
CA ASN A 182 -8.42 -5.91 20.24
C ASN A 182 -9.27 -4.79 20.89
N ALA A 183 -9.28 -3.57 20.33
CA ALA A 183 -10.14 -2.51 20.82
C ALA A 183 -11.60 -2.77 20.41
N PRO A 184 -12.60 -2.68 21.32
CA PRO A 184 -13.96 -3.17 21.06
C PRO A 184 -14.62 -2.61 19.78
N ILE A 185 -14.53 -1.30 19.54
CA ILE A 185 -15.14 -0.67 18.36
C ILE A 185 -14.44 -1.12 17.08
N VAL A 186 -13.10 -1.18 17.08
CA VAL A 186 -12.33 -1.61 15.91
C VAL A 186 -12.60 -3.08 15.62
N ALA A 187 -12.60 -3.94 16.64
CA ALA A 187 -12.91 -5.37 16.51
C ALA A 187 -14.29 -5.58 15.87
N GLN A 188 -15.31 -4.88 16.38
CA GLN A 188 -16.66 -4.94 15.83
C GLN A 188 -16.70 -4.53 14.35
N LEU A 189 -16.05 -3.42 13.97
CA LEU A 189 -16.04 -2.96 12.58
C LEU A 189 -15.29 -3.90 11.63
N LEU A 190 -14.26 -4.60 12.12
CA LEU A 190 -13.58 -5.66 11.38
C LEU A 190 -14.51 -6.87 11.17
N ASP A 191 -15.23 -7.29 12.20
CA ASP A 191 -16.21 -8.40 12.15
C ASP A 191 -17.36 -8.11 11.18
N GLU A 192 -17.84 -6.86 11.17
CA GLU A 192 -18.86 -6.37 10.23
C GLU A 192 -18.33 -6.17 8.80
N LYS A 193 -17.02 -6.37 8.54
CA LYS A 193 -16.35 -6.08 7.26
C LYS A 193 -16.53 -4.64 6.78
N ARG A 194 -16.68 -3.70 7.71
CA ARG A 194 -16.83 -2.26 7.44
C ARG A 194 -15.52 -1.49 7.50
N LEU A 195 -14.51 -2.10 8.09
CA LEU A 195 -13.16 -1.59 8.25
C LEU A 195 -12.15 -2.66 7.85
N GLN A 196 -11.02 -2.25 7.30
CA GLN A 196 -9.83 -3.06 7.16
C GLN A 196 -8.70 -2.41 7.94
N LEU A 197 -8.00 -3.20 8.76
CA LEU A 197 -6.88 -2.74 9.58
C LEU A 197 -5.56 -3.24 8.98
N VAL A 198 -4.64 -2.31 8.72
CA VAL A 198 -3.40 -2.56 7.98
C VAL A 198 -2.19 -2.10 8.78
N GLY A 199 -1.14 -2.91 8.81
CA GLY A 199 0.18 -2.51 9.29
C GLY A 199 1.08 -2.19 8.10
N GLY A 200 1.58 -0.96 8.01
CA GLY A 200 2.44 -0.49 6.92
C GLY A 200 3.83 -0.05 7.40
N TYR A 201 4.84 -0.30 6.57
CA TYR A 201 6.23 0.13 6.78
C TYR A 201 6.68 1.05 5.66
N PHE A 202 6.98 2.31 5.99
CA PHE A 202 7.54 3.29 5.07
C PHE A 202 9.08 3.27 5.11
N ASP A 203 9.73 3.01 3.98
CA ASP A 203 11.18 3.09 3.88
C ASP A 203 11.62 4.50 3.46
N LEU A 204 12.27 5.24 4.37
CA LEU A 204 12.78 6.58 4.10
C LEU A 204 13.77 6.65 2.93
N LYS A 205 14.45 5.55 2.58
CA LYS A 205 15.44 5.54 1.50
C LYS A 205 14.77 5.49 0.13
N THR A 206 13.70 4.71 -0.01
CA THR A 206 13.03 4.48 -1.30
C THR A 206 11.74 5.28 -1.44
N GLY A 207 11.14 5.70 -0.33
CA GLY A 207 9.80 6.28 -0.27
C GLY A 207 8.67 5.24 -0.37
N GLU A 208 8.98 3.94 -0.40
CA GLU A 208 7.98 2.89 -0.57
C GLU A 208 7.29 2.53 0.74
N VAL A 209 5.97 2.30 0.66
CA VAL A 209 5.18 1.66 1.72
C VAL A 209 5.01 0.18 1.41
N SER A 210 5.46 -0.68 2.32
CA SER A 210 5.25 -2.13 2.28
C SER A 210 4.20 -2.56 3.31
N ILE A 211 3.33 -3.50 2.94
CA ILE A 211 2.32 -4.05 3.86
C ILE A 211 2.95 -5.18 4.71
N LEU A 212 2.92 -5.00 6.03
CA LEU A 212 3.39 -5.99 7.00
C LEU A 212 2.30 -6.96 7.45
N SER A 213 1.06 -6.48 7.48
CA SER A 213 -0.10 -7.26 7.91
C SER A 213 -1.40 -6.63 7.45
N ILE A 214 -2.39 -7.46 7.15
CA ILE A 214 -3.81 -7.06 7.08
C ILE A 214 -4.55 -7.89 8.13
N ALA A 215 -5.24 -7.21 9.05
CA ALA A 215 -6.06 -7.87 10.05
C ALA A 215 -7.48 -8.03 9.51
N THR A 216 -7.95 -9.28 9.45
CA THR A 216 -9.34 -9.66 9.14
C THR A 216 -10.03 -10.23 10.38
N SER A 217 -11.36 -10.21 10.39
CA SER A 217 -12.20 -10.68 11.50
C SER A 217 -11.89 -12.09 12.03
N GLN A 218 -11.27 -12.96 11.22
CA GLN A 218 -11.11 -14.38 11.56
C GLN A 218 -9.67 -14.93 11.52
N GLN A 219 -8.64 -14.14 11.21
CA GLN A 219 -7.26 -14.64 11.12
C GLN A 219 -6.27 -13.90 12.01
N ALA A 220 -5.39 -14.65 12.69
CA ALA A 220 -4.19 -14.12 13.35
C ALA A 220 -3.40 -13.24 12.38
N THR A 221 -2.79 -12.15 12.86
CA THR A 221 -1.94 -11.24 12.08
C THR A 221 -0.93 -12.04 11.24
N ILE A 222 -1.19 -12.16 9.93
CA ILE A 222 -0.32 -12.90 9.01
C ILE A 222 0.93 -12.05 8.80
N ARG A 223 2.08 -12.58 9.21
CA ARG A 223 3.38 -11.99 8.86
C ARG A 223 3.61 -12.22 7.37
N THR A 224 3.78 -11.12 6.63
CA THR A 224 4.08 -11.12 5.18
C THR A 224 5.52 -11.56 4.90
N GLN A 225 5.89 -12.79 5.27
CA GLN A 225 7.14 -13.39 4.80
C GLN A 225 6.83 -14.39 3.69
N GLY A 226 6.77 -13.89 2.46
CA GLY A 226 6.76 -14.75 1.28
C GLY A 226 8.11 -15.46 1.14
N LYS A 227 8.10 -16.77 0.90
CA LYS A 227 9.29 -17.47 0.36
C LYS A 227 9.38 -17.11 -1.13
N PRO A 228 10.55 -16.70 -1.65
CA PRO A 228 10.71 -16.48 -3.08
C PRO A 228 10.38 -17.78 -3.83
N VAL A 229 9.39 -17.73 -4.71
CA VAL A 229 9.09 -18.84 -5.62
C VAL A 229 10.11 -18.77 -6.75
N PHE A 230 11.26 -19.37 -6.51
CA PHE A 230 12.25 -19.63 -7.53
C PHE A 230 11.78 -20.83 -8.36
N SER A 231 11.27 -20.61 -9.57
CA SER A 231 11.14 -21.70 -10.54
C SER A 231 12.54 -22.19 -10.89
N ARG A 232 13.02 -23.24 -10.20
CA ARG A 232 14.28 -23.99 -10.42
C ARG A 232 15.39 -23.20 -11.11
N PHE A 233 16.21 -22.50 -10.33
CA PHE A 233 17.53 -22.08 -10.78
C PHE A 233 18.48 -23.27 -10.60
N SER A 234 18.61 -24.11 -11.62
CA SER A 234 19.91 -24.76 -11.86
C SER A 234 20.92 -23.62 -12.00
N ARG A 235 21.99 -23.63 -11.21
CA ARG A 235 23.13 -22.71 -11.34
C ARG A 235 23.52 -22.70 -12.82
N LEU A 236 23.19 -21.62 -13.53
CA LEU A 236 23.69 -21.37 -14.87
C LEU A 236 24.98 -20.57 -14.70
N ASP A 237 26.01 -21.06 -15.35
CA ASP A 237 27.39 -20.61 -15.31
C ASP A 237 27.50 -19.10 -15.55
N GLY A 238 27.66 -18.32 -14.48
CA GLY A 238 28.23 -16.96 -14.52
C GLY A 238 27.49 -15.88 -15.33
N HIS A 239 26.34 -16.16 -15.95
CA HIS A 239 25.54 -15.17 -16.69
C HIS A 239 24.33 -14.73 -15.86
N GLN A 240 24.39 -13.52 -15.32
CA GLN A 240 23.23 -12.82 -14.77
C GLN A 240 22.29 -12.43 -15.94
N PRO A 241 20.97 -12.72 -15.87
CA PRO A 241 20.02 -12.25 -16.88
C PRO A 241 20.01 -10.72 -16.95
N LYS A 242 19.99 -10.15 -18.15
CA LYS A 242 20.11 -8.68 -18.35
C LYS A 242 18.87 -7.88 -17.96
N ARG A 243 17.72 -8.52 -17.72
CA ARG A 243 16.45 -7.87 -17.34
C ARG A 243 15.62 -8.81 -16.48
N MET A 244 15.72 -8.74 -15.16
CA MET A 244 14.89 -9.55 -14.26
C MET A 244 13.67 -8.74 -13.80
N LEU A 245 12.47 -9.29 -13.95
CA LEU A 245 11.25 -8.67 -13.45
C LEU A 245 10.91 -9.23 -12.08
N HIS A 246 10.97 -8.38 -11.06
CA HIS A 246 10.57 -8.70 -9.70
C HIS A 246 9.17 -8.12 -9.42
N LEU A 247 8.25 -8.98 -9.05
CA LEU A 247 6.87 -8.64 -8.73
C LEU A 247 6.67 -8.83 -7.23
N LYS A 248 6.29 -7.75 -6.54
CA LYS A 248 5.83 -7.78 -5.14
C LYS A 248 4.31 -7.81 -5.14
N ILE A 249 3.72 -8.91 -4.69
CA ILE A 249 2.29 -9.17 -4.83
C ILE A 249 1.65 -9.20 -3.45
N THR A 250 0.60 -8.42 -3.26
CA THR A 250 -0.21 -8.39 -2.03
C THR A 250 -1.64 -8.79 -2.36
N ASN A 251 -2.15 -9.81 -1.66
CA ASN A 251 -3.58 -10.10 -1.60
C ASN A 251 -4.21 -9.15 -0.59
N LEU A 252 -5.16 -8.31 -1.03
CA LEU A 252 -5.75 -7.28 -0.18
C LEU A 252 -6.77 -7.86 0.80
N ASP A 253 -7.39 -9.01 0.51
CA ASP A 253 -8.33 -9.65 1.43
C ASP A 253 -7.58 -10.33 2.58
N SER A 254 -6.56 -11.14 2.27
CA SER A 254 -5.85 -11.94 3.28
C SER A 254 -4.63 -11.24 3.87
N GLY A 255 -4.12 -10.20 3.21
CA GLY A 255 -2.80 -9.64 3.50
C GLY A 255 -1.63 -10.53 3.11
N GLU A 256 -1.88 -11.66 2.42
CA GLU A 256 -0.80 -12.54 1.97
C GLU A 256 0.11 -11.80 0.98
N TYR A 257 1.41 -11.92 1.22
CA TYR A 257 2.44 -11.27 0.41
C TYR A 257 3.37 -12.31 -0.19
N GLN A 258 3.70 -12.14 -1.46
CA GLN A 258 4.68 -12.97 -2.15
C GLN A 258 5.54 -12.14 -3.11
N GLU A 259 6.80 -12.55 -3.22
CA GLU A 259 7.75 -12.00 -4.20
C GLU A 259 8.01 -13.04 -5.28
N VAL A 260 7.93 -12.60 -6.53
CA VAL A 260 8.09 -13.45 -7.70
C VAL A 260 9.09 -12.82 -8.64
N PHE A 261 10.11 -13.57 -9.02
CA PHE A 261 11.09 -13.15 -10.01
C PHE A 261 10.78 -13.85 -11.34
N CYS A 262 10.36 -13.07 -12.32
CA CYS A 262 10.17 -13.53 -13.70
C CYS A 262 11.43 -13.22 -14.51
N ALA A 263 12.00 -14.24 -15.13
CA ALA A 263 13.10 -14.12 -16.09
C ALA A 263 12.77 -14.95 -17.34
N PRO A 264 11.85 -14.50 -18.20
CA PRO A 264 11.34 -15.34 -19.28
C PRO A 264 12.42 -15.65 -20.33
N GLU A 265 13.39 -14.75 -20.52
CA GLU A 265 14.56 -14.93 -21.39
C GLU A 265 15.43 -16.15 -21.01
N LEU A 266 15.45 -16.57 -19.73
CA LEU A 266 16.28 -17.70 -19.28
C LEU A 266 15.67 -19.08 -19.53
N ASN A 267 14.35 -19.17 -19.68
CA ASN A 267 13.62 -20.45 -19.73
C ASN A 267 13.02 -20.75 -21.12
N ALA A 268 13.42 -20.00 -22.15
CA ALA A 268 12.82 -20.03 -23.49
C ALA A 268 11.29 -19.76 -23.52
N GLN A 269 10.71 -19.30 -22.41
CA GLN A 269 9.33 -18.87 -22.31
C GLN A 269 9.27 -17.38 -22.58
N THR A 270 8.50 -16.94 -23.58
CA THR A 270 8.32 -15.50 -23.88
C THR A 270 7.16 -14.88 -23.10
N GLU A 271 6.43 -15.69 -22.31
CA GLU A 271 5.28 -15.27 -21.53
C GLU A 271 5.26 -15.87 -20.11
N CYS A 272 4.78 -15.08 -19.16
CA CYS A 272 4.42 -15.47 -17.80
C CYS A 272 2.90 -15.30 -17.66
N THR A 273 2.18 -16.42 -17.57
CA THR A 273 0.73 -16.45 -17.38
C THR A 273 0.36 -16.25 -15.90
N ILE A 274 -0.65 -15.42 -15.64
CA ILE A 274 -1.11 -15.06 -14.30
C ILE A 274 -2.59 -15.43 -14.18
N GLY A 275 -2.97 -16.16 -13.13
CA GLY A 275 -4.37 -16.53 -12.91
C GLY A 275 -4.54 -17.54 -11.77
N ARG A 276 -5.78 -17.97 -11.50
CA ARG A 276 -6.08 -18.98 -10.47
C ARG A 276 -5.90 -20.42 -10.95
N GLY A 277 -5.67 -20.61 -12.26
CA GLY A 277 -5.45 -21.92 -12.83
C GLY A 277 -4.11 -22.50 -12.38
N ARG A 278 -4.09 -23.78 -11.98
CA ARG A 278 -2.87 -24.48 -11.53
C ARG A 278 -1.75 -24.55 -12.60
N GLY A 279 -2.09 -24.31 -13.86
CA GLY A 279 -1.13 -24.24 -14.97
C GLY A 279 -0.55 -22.85 -15.23
N CYS A 280 -0.96 -21.81 -14.48
CA CYS A 280 -0.36 -20.49 -14.60
C CYS A 280 1.05 -20.48 -14.01
N ASN A 281 1.93 -19.67 -14.60
CA ASN A 281 3.27 -19.43 -14.05
C ASN A 281 3.19 -18.73 -12.69
N LEU A 282 2.28 -17.75 -12.57
CA LEU A 282 1.95 -17.08 -11.33
C LEU A 282 0.51 -17.42 -10.92
N VAL A 283 0.38 -18.24 -9.88
CA VAL A 283 -0.92 -18.63 -9.34
C VAL A 283 -1.39 -17.62 -8.31
N LEU A 284 -2.52 -16.95 -8.60
CA LEU A 284 -3.20 -16.04 -7.68
C LEU A 284 -4.57 -16.61 -7.31
N ASN A 285 -4.71 -17.04 -6.05
CA ASN A 285 -5.94 -17.65 -5.55
C ASN A 285 -6.90 -16.56 -5.06
N GLY A 286 -7.88 -16.21 -5.89
CA GLY A 286 -8.99 -15.32 -5.52
C GLY A 286 -10.19 -15.54 -6.43
N ASP A 287 -11.41 -15.35 -5.91
CA ASP A 287 -12.65 -15.63 -6.65
C ASP A 287 -12.87 -14.67 -7.83
N THR A 288 -12.29 -13.47 -7.73
CA THR A 288 -12.27 -12.45 -8.79
C THR A 288 -11.21 -12.71 -9.86
N ILE A 289 -10.33 -13.70 -9.66
CA ILE A 289 -9.26 -14.06 -10.60
C ILE A 289 -9.75 -15.15 -11.54
N ASP A 290 -9.41 -15.02 -12.83
CA ASP A 290 -9.77 -16.00 -13.84
C ASP A 290 -8.71 -17.09 -13.97
N ARG A 291 -9.09 -18.23 -14.57
CA ARG A 291 -8.15 -19.36 -14.73
C ARG A 291 -6.85 -18.93 -15.39
N ILE A 292 -6.96 -18.06 -16.40
CA ILE A 292 -5.90 -17.23 -16.95
C ILE A 292 -6.50 -15.81 -16.97
N HIS A 293 -5.92 -14.90 -16.20
CA HIS A 293 -6.44 -13.55 -16.01
C HIS A 293 -5.60 -12.53 -16.78
N ALA A 294 -4.29 -12.66 -16.71
CA ALA A 294 -3.35 -11.77 -17.40
C ALA A 294 -2.13 -12.54 -17.88
N LYS A 295 -1.32 -11.88 -18.71
CA LYS A 295 -0.01 -12.35 -19.12
C LYS A 295 0.99 -11.22 -19.02
N ILE A 296 2.21 -11.53 -18.62
CA ILE A 296 3.36 -10.65 -18.82
C ILE A 296 4.20 -11.28 -19.93
N VAL A 297 4.42 -10.55 -21.01
CA VAL A 297 5.19 -11.01 -22.17
C VAL A 297 6.48 -10.21 -22.31
N VAL A 298 7.53 -10.86 -22.81
CA VAL A 298 8.78 -10.18 -23.16
C VAL A 298 8.69 -9.63 -24.57
N GLN A 299 9.05 -8.36 -24.72
CA GLN A 299 9.21 -7.63 -25.97
C GLN A 299 10.66 -7.14 -26.08
N PRO A 300 11.14 -6.77 -27.29
CA PRO A 300 12.51 -6.24 -27.46
C PRO A 300 12.83 -5.06 -26.52
N GLU A 301 11.84 -4.21 -26.26
CA GLU A 301 11.98 -3.01 -25.43
C GLU A 301 11.74 -3.25 -23.93
N GLY A 302 11.35 -4.47 -23.52
CA GLY A 302 11.11 -4.80 -22.12
C GLY A 302 9.87 -5.66 -21.90
N TYR A 303 9.25 -5.53 -20.73
CA TYR A 303 8.08 -6.32 -20.34
C TYR A 303 6.78 -5.61 -20.73
N CYS A 304 5.77 -6.37 -21.14
CA CYS A 304 4.42 -5.85 -21.38
C CYS A 304 3.37 -6.68 -20.64
N LEU A 305 2.38 -6.02 -20.04
CA LEU A 305 1.18 -6.63 -19.49
C LEU A 305 0.11 -6.75 -20.58
N ILE A 306 -0.61 -7.86 -20.55
CA ILE A 306 -1.80 -8.12 -21.37
C ILE A 306 -2.90 -8.63 -20.44
N ASP A 307 -4.08 -8.01 -20.47
CA ASP A 307 -5.28 -8.60 -19.88
C ASP A 307 -5.80 -9.73 -20.79
N ALA A 308 -5.95 -10.94 -20.25
CA ALA A 308 -6.35 -12.13 -21.02
C ALA A 308 -7.87 -12.23 -21.21
N ASN A 309 -8.51 -11.07 -21.46
CA ASN A 309 -9.97 -10.91 -21.51
C ASN A 309 -10.65 -11.38 -20.22
N SER A 310 -10.14 -10.88 -19.09
CA SER A 310 -10.63 -11.28 -17.79
C SER A 310 -11.96 -10.62 -17.42
N ARG A 311 -12.76 -11.30 -16.59
CA ARG A 311 -14.07 -10.82 -16.11
C ARG A 311 -13.96 -9.56 -15.26
N ALA A 312 -12.94 -9.49 -14.39
CA ALA A 312 -12.73 -8.32 -13.52
C ALA A 312 -11.90 -7.22 -14.23
N GLY A 313 -11.22 -7.56 -15.31
CA GLY A 313 -10.25 -6.70 -16.00
C GLY A 313 -8.95 -6.52 -15.21
N CYS A 314 -7.94 -5.99 -15.90
CA CYS A 314 -6.70 -5.53 -15.29
C CYS A 314 -6.63 -4.00 -15.29
N TYR A 315 -5.91 -3.46 -14.32
CA TYR A 315 -5.59 -2.04 -14.23
C TYR A 315 -4.07 -1.87 -14.15
N LEU A 316 -3.55 -0.87 -14.84
CA LEU A 316 -2.16 -0.45 -14.78
C LEU A 316 -2.14 1.01 -14.33
N ASN A 317 -1.55 1.30 -13.17
CA ASN A 317 -1.47 2.63 -12.57
C ASN A 317 -2.85 3.33 -12.51
N ASP A 318 -3.82 2.68 -11.84
CA ASP A 318 -5.22 3.12 -11.69
C ASP A 318 -6.04 3.19 -13.00
N ARG A 319 -5.47 2.80 -14.15
CA ARG A 319 -6.17 2.84 -15.45
C ARG A 319 -6.51 1.44 -15.91
N LYS A 320 -7.81 1.19 -16.17
CA LYS A 320 -8.25 -0.08 -16.76
C LYS A 320 -7.61 -0.23 -18.14
N ILE A 321 -6.99 -1.38 -18.38
CA ILE A 321 -6.39 -1.70 -19.67
C ILE A 321 -7.35 -2.49 -20.56
N HIS A 322 -7.23 -2.33 -21.87
CA HIS A 322 -8.04 -3.08 -22.82
C HIS A 322 -7.55 -4.54 -22.95
N PRO A 323 -8.47 -5.52 -23.02
CA PRO A 323 -8.14 -6.91 -23.27
C PRO A 323 -7.28 -7.11 -24.52
N ASN A 324 -6.37 -8.09 -24.46
CA ASN A 324 -5.53 -8.54 -25.59
C ASN A 324 -4.63 -7.48 -26.23
N GLN A 325 -4.40 -6.34 -25.57
CA GLN A 325 -3.47 -5.31 -26.00
C GLN A 325 -2.21 -5.31 -25.12
N LEU A 326 -1.07 -4.92 -25.71
CA LEU A 326 0.22 -4.79 -25.03
C LEU A 326 0.30 -3.45 -24.31
N TYR A 327 0.57 -3.50 -23.00
CA TYR A 327 0.86 -2.33 -22.17
C TYR A 327 2.28 -2.44 -21.61
N PRO A 328 3.23 -1.59 -22.02
CA PRO A 328 4.59 -1.62 -21.49
C PRO A 328 4.61 -1.46 -19.97
N LEU A 329 5.41 -2.29 -19.31
CA LEU A 329 5.68 -2.20 -17.88
C LEU A 329 7.01 -1.47 -17.65
N SER A 330 6.99 -0.56 -16.69
CA SER A 330 8.13 0.22 -16.22
C SER A 330 8.45 -0.11 -14.77
N GLN A 331 9.64 0.33 -14.32
CA GLN A 331 9.97 0.35 -12.89
C GLN A 331 8.85 1.01 -12.09
N SER A 332 8.50 0.36 -10.98
CA SER A 332 7.49 0.77 -9.99
C SER A 332 6.03 0.64 -10.43
N ASP A 333 5.72 0.29 -11.68
CA ASP A 333 4.32 0.18 -12.14
C ASP A 333 3.46 -0.69 -11.21
N ALA A 334 2.25 -0.20 -10.92
CA ALA A 334 1.26 -0.90 -10.13
C ALA A 334 0.24 -1.60 -11.04
N ILE A 335 0.13 -2.92 -10.89
CA ILE A 335 -0.86 -3.74 -11.59
C ILE A 335 -1.92 -4.17 -10.60
N GLU A 336 -3.19 -4.00 -10.96
CA GLU A 336 -4.31 -4.50 -10.18
C GLU A 336 -5.13 -5.51 -10.99
N MET A 337 -5.48 -6.60 -10.32
CA MET A 337 -6.35 -7.62 -10.88
C MET A 337 -7.11 -8.32 -9.75
N GLY A 338 -8.43 -8.37 -9.84
CA GLY A 338 -9.26 -8.90 -8.76
C GLY A 338 -8.98 -8.17 -7.44
N ASN A 339 -8.64 -8.92 -6.38
CA ASN A 339 -8.24 -8.48 -5.03
C ASN A 339 -6.71 -8.36 -4.84
N PHE A 340 -5.91 -8.45 -5.90
CA PHE A 340 -4.46 -8.40 -5.83
C PHE A 340 -3.91 -7.05 -6.29
N PHE A 341 -2.91 -6.56 -5.54
CA PHE A 341 -2.08 -5.41 -5.89
C PHE A 341 -0.65 -5.88 -6.12
N ILE A 342 -0.09 -5.58 -7.29
CA ILE A 342 1.22 -6.08 -7.73
C ILE A 342 2.10 -4.89 -8.08
N LEU A 343 3.23 -4.74 -7.39
CA LEU A 343 4.24 -3.73 -7.71
C LEU A 343 5.35 -4.34 -8.55
N VAL A 344 5.68 -3.66 -9.65
CA VAL A 344 6.74 -4.03 -10.58
C VAL A 344 8.07 -3.41 -10.15
N HIS A 345 9.11 -4.24 -10.06
CA HIS A 345 10.50 -3.83 -9.91
C HIS A 345 11.31 -4.49 -11.03
N GLN A 346 11.95 -3.70 -11.88
CA GLN A 346 12.88 -4.13 -12.90
C GLN A 346 14.31 -3.91 -12.41
N PHE A 347 15.13 -4.96 -12.51
CA PHE A 347 16.56 -4.93 -12.18
C PHE A 347 17.42 -5.03 -13.43
#